data_AF-A0A412T592-F1
#
_entry.id   AF-A0A412T592-F1
#
_cell.length_a   1.000
_cell.length_b   1.000
_cell.length_c   1.000
_cell.angle_alpha   90.00
_cell.angle_beta   90.00
_cell.angle_gamma   90.00
#
_symmetry.space_group_name_H-M   'P 1'
#
loop_
_entity.id
_entity.type
_entity.pdbx_description
1 polymer ?
#
loop_
_entity_poly.entity_id
_entity_poly.type
_entity_poly.pdbx_seq_one_letter_code
_entity_poly.pdbx_strand_id
1 'polypeptide(L)'
;MMKLDNFIGMMTGHFDNKEQFNMMQTAGKIYPYAKHVNTVCNDKINNIPQDFNGKFVVEESYYETNGKRHASPHLFLITENEDGILLSSYEIPEGEDKNTFSYDSMKNVDYSELKKSKKFTPALYHENDGIWEGGSTSQFSPVMTFKLWEKFSDSCLEVSEIMEVNGKRTFGYDDPIIYKRV
;
A
#
# COMPACT_ATOMS: atom_id res chain seq x y z
N MET A 1 0.09 -23.71 -2.30
CA MET A 1 0.65 -22.42 -1.89
C MET A 1 -0.36 -21.79 -0.95
N MET A 2 0.06 -21.28 0.22
CA MET A 2 -0.89 -20.67 1.17
C MET A 2 -1.50 -19.40 0.54
N LYS A 3 -2.73 -19.02 0.93
CA LYS A 3 -3.39 -17.82 0.35
C LYS A 3 -2.54 -16.58 0.55
N LEU A 4 -1.90 -16.46 1.71
CA LEU A 4 -0.92 -15.39 2.00
C LEU A 4 0.23 -15.33 0.98
N ASP A 5 0.88 -16.45 0.68
CA ASP A 5 2.02 -16.46 -0.27
C ASP A 5 1.59 -16.07 -1.69
N ASN A 6 0.39 -16.51 -2.11
CA ASN A 6 -0.18 -16.13 -3.40
C ASN A 6 -0.45 -14.62 -3.46
N PHE A 7 -1.13 -14.06 -2.45
CA PHE A 7 -1.39 -12.63 -2.35
C PHE A 7 -0.08 -11.81 -2.36
N ILE A 8 0.92 -12.27 -1.60
CA ILE A 8 2.24 -11.64 -1.53
C ILE A 8 2.92 -11.62 -2.90
N GLY A 9 2.82 -12.71 -3.67
CA GLY A 9 3.33 -12.75 -5.05
C GLY A 9 2.67 -11.72 -5.97
N MET A 10 1.37 -11.47 -5.81
CA MET A 10 0.65 -10.47 -6.60
C MET A 10 0.99 -9.03 -6.17
N MET A 11 1.09 -8.75 -4.87
CA MET A 11 1.28 -7.37 -4.38
C MET A 11 2.74 -6.89 -4.46
N THR A 12 3.72 -7.79 -4.45
CA THR A 12 5.15 -7.43 -4.39
C THR A 12 5.76 -7.27 -5.77
N GLY A 13 6.79 -6.43 -5.91
CA GLY A 13 7.46 -6.12 -7.17
C GLY A 13 7.43 -4.63 -7.52
N HIS A 14 7.76 -4.30 -8.77
CA HIS A 14 7.75 -2.94 -9.29
C HIS A 14 6.51 -2.74 -10.17
N PHE A 15 5.82 -1.63 -9.97
CA PHE A 15 4.62 -1.30 -10.73
C PHE A 15 4.60 0.19 -11.08
N ASP A 16 4.02 0.52 -12.24
CA ASP A 16 3.72 1.90 -12.61
C ASP A 16 2.41 2.04 -13.40
N ASN A 17 1.86 3.25 -13.45
CA ASN A 17 0.65 3.53 -14.21
C ASN A 17 0.92 4.18 -15.58
N LYS A 18 2.10 3.97 -16.18
CA LYS A 18 2.56 4.74 -17.36
C LYS A 18 1.57 4.71 -18.53
N GLU A 19 0.95 3.56 -18.77
CA GLU A 19 -0.06 3.42 -19.82
C GLU A 19 -1.30 4.28 -19.54
N GLN A 20 -1.86 4.19 -18.34
CA GLN A 20 -3.01 4.99 -17.90
C GLN A 20 -2.65 6.49 -17.93
N PHE A 21 -1.48 6.86 -17.42
CA PHE A 21 -0.99 8.24 -17.44
C PHE A 21 -0.96 8.81 -18.86
N ASN A 22 -0.38 8.09 -19.83
CA ASN A 22 -0.34 8.54 -21.23
C ASN A 22 -1.74 8.73 -21.83
N MET A 23 -2.68 7.84 -21.50
CA MET A 23 -4.08 7.97 -21.94
C MET A 23 -4.75 9.21 -21.35
N MET A 24 -4.56 9.46 -20.05
CA MET A 24 -5.13 10.64 -19.37
C MET A 24 -4.53 11.95 -19.89
N GLN A 25 -3.23 11.98 -20.15
CA GLN A 25 -2.55 13.14 -20.77
C GLN A 25 -3.08 13.41 -22.18
N THR A 26 -3.29 12.37 -22.99
CA THR A 26 -3.88 12.49 -24.33
C THR A 26 -5.32 13.03 -24.27
N ALA A 27 -6.06 12.67 -23.23
CA ALA A 27 -7.40 13.18 -22.96
C ALA A 27 -7.42 14.59 -22.31
N GLY A 28 -6.25 15.22 -22.09
CA GLY A 28 -6.15 16.54 -21.46
C GLY A 28 -6.52 16.56 -19.97
N LYS A 29 -6.52 15.40 -19.29
CA LYS A 29 -6.81 15.28 -17.87
C LYS A 29 -5.53 15.41 -17.05
N ILE A 30 -5.56 16.16 -15.96
CA ILE A 30 -4.47 16.18 -14.98
C ILE A 30 -4.56 14.89 -14.15
N TYR A 31 -3.60 14.00 -14.32
CA TYR A 31 -3.52 12.72 -13.62
C TYR A 31 -2.06 12.45 -13.23
N PRO A 32 -1.78 11.83 -12.07
CA PRO A 32 -0.41 11.60 -11.64
C PRO A 32 0.21 10.47 -12.44
N TYR A 33 1.50 10.61 -12.74
CA TYR A 33 2.33 9.42 -12.98
C TYR A 33 2.71 8.86 -11.62
N ALA A 34 2.45 7.58 -11.41
CA ALA A 34 2.58 6.91 -10.13
C ALA A 34 3.36 5.60 -10.25
N LYS A 35 4.14 5.28 -9.22
CA LYS A 35 4.88 4.03 -9.08
C LYS A 35 4.71 3.44 -7.69
N HIS A 36 4.65 2.11 -7.63
CA HIS A 36 4.81 1.36 -6.39
C HIS A 36 6.01 0.41 -6.49
N VAL A 37 6.76 0.31 -5.40
CA VAL A 37 7.74 -0.75 -5.20
C VAL A 37 7.43 -1.42 -3.87
N ASN A 38 7.00 -2.67 -3.93
CA ASN A 38 6.55 -3.43 -2.77
C ASN A 38 7.52 -4.57 -2.51
N THR A 39 8.21 -4.51 -1.36
CA THR A 39 9.28 -5.46 -1.03
C THR A 39 9.03 -6.08 0.34
N VAL A 40 9.02 -7.41 0.41
CA VAL A 40 8.99 -8.13 1.71
C VAL A 40 10.26 -7.80 2.48
N CYS A 41 10.12 -7.39 3.75
CA CYS A 41 11.24 -6.92 4.57
C CYS A 41 11.41 -7.70 5.88
N ASN A 42 10.85 -8.91 6.00
CA ASN A 42 11.03 -9.74 7.20
C ASN A 42 12.51 -10.03 7.51
N ASP A 43 13.39 -10.03 6.52
CA ASP A 43 14.85 -10.20 6.68
C ASP A 43 15.52 -9.00 7.40
N LYS A 44 14.88 -7.83 7.40
CA LYS A 44 15.30 -6.63 8.12
C LYS A 44 14.76 -6.57 9.55
N ILE A 45 13.97 -7.54 9.99
CA ILE A 45 13.35 -7.52 11.30
C ILE A 45 13.97 -8.60 12.17
N ASN A 46 14.69 -8.17 13.20
CA ASN A 46 15.35 -9.06 14.14
C ASN A 46 14.33 -9.63 15.12
N ASN A 47 14.60 -10.83 15.64
CA ASN A 47 13.84 -11.46 16.72
C ASN A 47 12.33 -11.64 16.43
N ILE A 48 11.96 -11.83 15.15
CA ILE A 48 10.62 -12.28 14.78
C ILE A 48 10.33 -13.65 15.44
N PRO A 49 9.15 -13.85 16.05
CA PRO A 49 8.76 -15.15 16.61
C PRO A 49 8.85 -16.29 15.59
N GLN A 50 9.31 -17.46 16.01
CA GLN A 50 9.51 -18.60 15.10
C GLN A 50 8.21 -19.08 14.45
N ASP A 51 7.07 -18.88 15.13
CA ASP A 51 5.72 -19.21 14.69
C ASP A 51 4.99 -18.04 14.02
N PHE A 52 5.69 -16.94 13.72
CA PHE A 52 5.10 -15.77 13.08
C PHE A 52 4.62 -16.07 11.66
N ASN A 53 3.31 -15.96 11.45
CA ASN A 53 2.67 -16.21 10.16
C ASN A 53 2.18 -14.91 9.51
N GLY A 54 3.13 -14.03 9.19
CA GLY A 54 2.86 -12.77 8.51
C GLY A 54 4.04 -12.29 7.67
N LYS A 55 3.78 -11.36 6.76
CA LYS A 55 4.81 -10.72 5.92
C LYS A 55 4.78 -9.22 6.13
N PHE A 56 5.89 -8.67 6.56
CA PHE A 56 6.10 -7.23 6.52
C PHE A 56 6.52 -6.82 5.11
N VAL A 57 5.93 -5.74 4.62
CA VAL A 57 6.20 -5.19 3.29
C VAL A 57 6.50 -3.70 3.44
N VAL A 58 7.64 -3.28 2.91
CA VAL A 58 7.88 -1.86 2.62
C VAL A 58 7.22 -1.56 1.28
N GLU A 59 6.27 -0.63 1.30
CA GLU A 59 5.69 -0.05 0.10
C GLU A 59 6.34 1.32 -0.12
N GLU A 60 6.88 1.53 -1.32
CA GLU A 60 7.39 2.82 -1.76
C GLU A 60 6.48 3.38 -2.84
N SER A 61 5.76 4.44 -2.52
CA SER A 61 4.79 5.07 -3.41
C SER A 61 5.34 6.40 -3.92
N TYR A 62 5.51 6.54 -5.23
CA TYR A 62 6.05 7.74 -5.86
C TYR A 62 5.04 8.34 -6.81
N TYR A 63 4.76 9.63 -6.65
CA TYR A 63 3.78 10.34 -7.44
C TYR A 63 4.40 11.60 -8.07
N GLU A 64 4.15 11.80 -9.35
CA GLU A 64 4.55 12.99 -10.09
C GLU A 64 3.35 13.65 -10.76
N THR A 65 3.09 14.91 -10.39
CA THR A 65 2.05 15.74 -11.00
C THR A 65 2.64 17.09 -11.33
N ASN A 66 2.56 17.52 -12.60
CA ASN A 66 3.09 18.81 -13.07
C ASN A 66 4.56 19.07 -12.65
N GLY A 67 5.41 18.03 -12.72
CA GLY A 67 6.82 18.09 -12.35
C GLY A 67 7.11 18.12 -10.84
N LYS A 68 6.08 18.11 -9.99
CA LYS A 68 6.24 17.97 -8.54
C LYS A 68 6.21 16.50 -8.16
N ARG A 69 7.28 16.04 -7.53
CA ARG A 69 7.42 14.67 -7.01
C ARG A 69 7.16 14.63 -5.52
N HIS A 70 6.45 13.60 -5.08
CA HIS A 70 6.35 13.25 -3.67
C HIS A 70 6.43 11.74 -3.52
N ALA A 71 7.06 11.30 -2.43
CA ALA A 71 7.05 9.92 -2.00
C ALA A 71 6.17 9.78 -0.77
N SER A 72 5.48 8.65 -0.64
CA SER A 72 4.67 8.30 0.52
C SER A 72 4.92 6.84 0.88
N PRO A 73 6.09 6.53 1.46
CA PRO A 73 6.42 5.17 1.82
C PRO A 73 5.66 4.71 3.06
N HIS A 74 5.39 3.41 3.14
CA HIS A 74 4.67 2.77 4.24
C HIS A 74 5.35 1.47 4.65
N LEU A 75 5.12 1.09 5.92
CA LEU A 75 5.41 -0.25 6.41
C LEU A 75 4.07 -0.94 6.70
N PHE A 76 3.83 -2.06 6.02
CA PHE A 76 2.62 -2.86 6.19
C PHE A 76 2.95 -4.24 6.76
N LEU A 77 1.99 -4.81 7.48
CA LEU A 77 1.94 -6.22 7.83
C LEU A 77 0.76 -6.86 7.11
N ILE A 78 1.05 -7.93 6.37
CA ILE A 78 0.06 -8.77 5.70
C ILE A 78 -0.07 -10.08 6.47
N THR A 79 -1.30 -10.42 6.84
CA THR A 79 -1.64 -11.63 7.60
C THR A 79 -2.88 -12.29 7.02
N GLU A 80 -3.01 -13.59 7.20
CA GLU A 80 -4.21 -14.36 6.84
C GLU A 80 -5.02 -14.67 8.09
N ASN A 81 -6.34 -14.49 8.02
CA ASN A 81 -7.29 -14.94 9.04
C ASN A 81 -8.46 -15.71 8.39
N GLU A 82 -9.45 -16.09 9.19
CA GLU A 82 -10.62 -16.84 8.70
C GLU A 82 -11.45 -16.06 7.66
N ASP A 83 -11.45 -14.73 7.74
CA ASP A 83 -12.22 -13.86 6.85
C ASP A 83 -11.50 -13.59 5.52
N GLY A 84 -10.16 -13.51 5.52
CA GLY A 84 -9.38 -13.20 4.33
C GLY A 84 -7.96 -12.75 4.62
N ILE A 85 -7.44 -11.88 3.74
CA ILE A 85 -6.13 -11.25 3.92
C ILE A 85 -6.31 -9.88 4.56
N LEU A 86 -5.55 -9.62 5.61
CA LEU A 86 -5.52 -8.34 6.30
C LEU A 86 -4.22 -7.61 6.00
N LEU A 87 -4.32 -6.36 5.55
CA LEU A 87 -3.24 -5.39 5.51
C LEU A 87 -3.37 -4.44 6.69
N SER A 88 -2.35 -4.41 7.56
CA SER A 88 -2.26 -3.53 8.71
C SER A 88 -1.10 -2.55 8.55
N SER A 89 -1.34 -1.25 8.77
CA SER A 89 -0.27 -0.25 8.77
C SER A 89 0.52 -0.27 10.08
N TYR A 90 1.83 -0.13 9.95
CA TYR A 90 2.79 0.08 11.04
C TYR A 90 3.45 1.44 10.87
N GLU A 91 3.83 2.04 11.99
CA GLU A 91 4.65 3.24 11.98
C GLU A 91 6.04 2.90 11.41
N ILE A 92 6.55 3.78 10.55
CA ILE A 92 7.94 3.70 10.08
C ILE A 92 8.89 3.67 11.30
N PRO A 93 9.89 2.77 11.32
CA PRO A 93 10.81 2.61 12.46
C PRO A 93 11.44 3.92 12.92
N GLU A 94 11.70 4.00 14.22
CA GLU A 94 12.24 5.20 14.85
C GLU A 94 13.64 5.53 14.30
N GLY A 95 13.85 6.78 13.90
CA GLY A 95 15.10 7.25 13.30
C GLY A 95 15.20 7.13 11.77
N GLU A 96 14.20 6.54 11.11
CA GLU A 96 14.07 6.57 9.65
C GLU A 96 13.34 7.85 9.17
N ASP A 97 13.67 8.33 7.98
CA ASP A 97 12.99 9.50 7.36
C ASP A 97 11.75 9.05 6.60
N LYS A 98 10.59 9.49 7.07
CA LYS A 98 9.28 9.15 6.50
C LYS A 98 9.07 9.59 5.05
N ASN A 99 9.88 10.52 4.53
CA ASN A 99 9.75 11.00 3.15
C ASN A 99 10.68 10.26 2.18
N THR A 100 11.65 9.51 2.69
CA THR A 100 12.68 8.82 1.89
C THR A 100 12.85 7.35 2.27
N PHE A 101 12.03 6.86 3.20
CA PHE A 101 12.02 5.46 3.63
C PHE A 101 11.82 4.52 2.45
N SER A 102 12.69 3.53 2.34
CA SER A 102 12.71 2.52 1.28
C SER A 102 13.22 1.22 1.87
N TYR A 103 13.01 0.10 1.16
CA TYR A 103 13.58 -1.17 1.59
C TYR A 103 15.11 -1.11 1.67
N ASP A 104 15.74 -0.43 0.71
CA ASP A 104 17.20 -0.30 0.62
C ASP A 104 17.78 0.51 1.79
N SER A 105 17.09 1.57 2.21
CA SER A 105 17.52 2.41 3.32
C SER A 105 17.16 1.84 4.70
N MET A 106 16.16 0.94 4.76
CA MET A 106 15.65 0.38 6.01
C MET A 106 16.75 -0.33 6.78
N LYS A 107 17.06 0.21 7.97
CA LYS A 107 17.92 -0.45 8.95
C LYS A 107 17.20 -1.62 9.58
N ASN A 108 17.99 -2.54 10.13
CA ASN A 108 17.43 -3.61 10.93
C ASN A 108 16.73 -3.04 12.17
N VAL A 109 15.55 -3.57 12.48
CA VAL A 109 14.73 -3.17 13.63
C VAL A 109 14.34 -4.42 14.42
N ASP A 110 14.23 -4.31 15.74
CA ASP A 110 13.73 -5.41 16.56
C ASP A 110 12.20 -5.53 16.41
N TYR A 111 11.67 -6.75 16.32
CA TYR A 111 10.23 -6.98 16.22
C TYR A 111 9.45 -6.31 17.37
N SER A 112 10.02 -6.25 18.58
CA SER A 112 9.39 -5.61 19.74
C SER A 112 9.30 -4.08 19.65
N GLU A 113 10.07 -3.45 18.75
CA GLU A 113 10.07 -2.01 18.53
C GLU A 113 9.06 -1.56 17.46
N LEU A 114 8.52 -2.51 16.68
CA LEU A 114 7.51 -2.24 15.67
C LEU A 114 6.18 -1.82 16.30
N LYS A 115 5.67 -0.66 15.87
CA LYS A 115 4.44 -0.05 16.42
C LYS A 115 3.34 -0.11 15.37
N LYS A 116 2.32 -0.95 15.59
CA LYS A 116 1.12 -0.96 14.74
C LYS A 116 0.44 0.41 14.79
N SER A 117 0.06 0.95 13.64
CA SER A 117 -0.63 2.25 13.59
C SER A 117 -2.03 2.13 14.20
N LYS A 118 -2.40 3.13 15.00
CA LYS A 118 -3.72 3.22 15.63
C LYS A 118 -4.74 4.00 14.79
N LYS A 119 -4.27 4.71 13.76
CA LYS A 119 -5.10 5.57 12.91
C LYS A 119 -5.70 4.82 11.72
N PHE A 120 -5.01 3.79 11.27
CA PHE A 120 -5.40 3.01 10.11
C PHE A 120 -6.21 1.78 10.54
N THR A 121 -7.45 1.70 10.05
CA THR A 121 -8.25 0.48 10.11
C THR A 121 -7.66 -0.52 9.12
N PRO A 122 -7.28 -1.74 9.56
CA PRO A 122 -6.77 -2.75 8.64
C PRO A 122 -7.70 -2.98 7.46
N ALA A 123 -7.13 -3.10 6.27
CA ALA A 123 -7.87 -3.42 5.06
C ALA A 123 -8.02 -4.94 4.93
N LEU A 124 -9.25 -5.36 4.63
CA LEU A 124 -9.62 -6.76 4.46
C LEU A 124 -9.85 -7.03 2.97
N TYR A 125 -9.21 -8.07 2.45
CA TYR A 125 -9.35 -8.52 1.06
C TYR A 125 -9.87 -9.95 1.01
N HIS A 126 -10.75 -10.19 0.05
CA HIS A 126 -11.29 -11.49 -0.27
C HIS A 126 -10.86 -11.91 -1.66
N GLU A 127 -10.69 -13.21 -1.83
CA GLU A 127 -10.34 -13.82 -3.12
C GLU A 127 -11.60 -14.21 -3.88
N ASN A 128 -11.59 -13.93 -5.18
CA ASN A 128 -12.61 -14.35 -6.13
C ASN A 128 -11.96 -14.56 -7.51
N ASP A 129 -11.92 -15.82 -7.97
CA ASP A 129 -11.39 -16.22 -9.28
C ASP A 129 -9.95 -15.73 -9.56
N GLY A 130 -9.07 -15.85 -8.58
CA GLY A 130 -7.65 -15.44 -8.66
C GLY A 130 -7.44 -13.93 -8.52
N ILE A 131 -8.49 -13.17 -8.22
CA ILE A 131 -8.44 -11.73 -7.96
C ILE A 131 -8.69 -11.52 -6.46
N TRP A 132 -7.86 -10.69 -5.84
CA TRP A 132 -8.11 -10.23 -4.48
C TRP A 132 -8.62 -8.80 -4.50
N GLU A 133 -9.73 -8.53 -3.81
CA GLU A 133 -10.28 -7.18 -3.73
C GLU A 133 -10.81 -6.87 -2.34
N GLY A 134 -10.79 -5.59 -1.97
CA GLY A 134 -11.14 -5.17 -0.64
C GLY A 134 -10.57 -3.81 -0.26
N GLY A 135 -10.53 -3.50 1.03
CA GLY A 135 -10.10 -2.18 1.46
C GLY A 135 -10.47 -1.85 2.91
N SER A 136 -10.40 -0.57 3.25
CA SER A 136 -10.79 -0.07 4.57
C SER A 136 -11.33 1.35 4.52
N THR A 137 -12.02 1.73 5.59
CA THR A 137 -12.31 3.12 5.91
C THR A 137 -11.69 3.45 7.27
N SER A 138 -10.80 4.43 7.28
CA SER A 138 -10.04 4.87 8.44
C SER A 138 -10.43 6.30 8.81
N GLN A 139 -10.83 6.52 10.07
CA GLN A 139 -11.13 7.86 10.58
C GLN A 139 -9.88 8.42 11.29
N PHE A 140 -9.11 9.27 10.60
CA PHE A 140 -7.89 9.86 11.15
C PHE A 140 -8.17 10.98 12.15
N SER A 141 -9.31 11.65 12.04
CA SER A 141 -9.84 12.60 13.02
C SER A 141 -11.36 12.71 12.89
N PRO A 142 -12.08 13.39 13.81
CA PRO A 142 -13.54 13.56 13.70
C PRO A 142 -14.00 14.14 12.35
N VAL A 143 -13.12 14.88 11.67
CA VAL A 143 -13.41 15.56 10.40
C VAL A 143 -12.69 14.95 9.21
N MET A 144 -11.79 13.98 9.39
CA MET A 144 -10.94 13.44 8.33
C MET A 144 -11.12 11.93 8.19
N THR A 145 -11.58 11.51 7.02
CA THR A 145 -11.79 10.10 6.67
C THR A 145 -10.93 9.75 5.47
N PHE A 146 -10.23 8.62 5.57
CA PHE A 146 -9.49 8.01 4.49
C PHE A 146 -10.20 6.72 4.07
N LYS A 147 -10.43 6.55 2.77
CA LYS A 147 -11.02 5.34 2.19
C LYS A 147 -9.99 4.74 1.23
N LEU A 148 -9.71 3.47 1.45
CA LEU A 148 -8.86 2.65 0.60
C LEU A 148 -9.73 1.55 -0.01
N TRP A 149 -9.62 1.38 -1.31
CA TRP A 149 -10.09 0.19 -2.00
C TRP A 149 -9.01 -0.24 -2.98
N GLU A 150 -8.71 -1.53 -3.01
CA GLU A 150 -7.69 -2.09 -3.86
C GLU A 150 -8.13 -3.40 -4.46
N LYS A 151 -7.54 -3.71 -5.61
CA LYS A 151 -7.70 -4.97 -6.30
C LYS A 151 -6.37 -5.44 -6.86
N PHE A 152 -6.04 -6.69 -6.58
CA PHE A 152 -4.78 -7.34 -6.93
C PHE A 152 -5.07 -8.48 -7.91
N SER A 153 -4.32 -8.51 -9.00
CA SER A 153 -4.26 -9.62 -9.94
C SER A 153 -2.81 -9.92 -10.30
N ASP A 154 -2.57 -11.00 -11.03
CA ASP A 154 -1.22 -11.33 -11.53
C ASP A 154 -0.57 -10.22 -12.37
N SER A 155 -1.39 -9.37 -13.00
CA SER A 155 -0.93 -8.38 -13.99
C SER A 155 -1.02 -6.92 -13.54
N CYS A 156 -1.88 -6.61 -12.56
CA CYS A 156 -2.13 -5.23 -12.15
C CYS A 156 -2.56 -5.08 -10.69
N LEU A 157 -2.27 -3.91 -10.15
CA LEU A 157 -2.83 -3.38 -8.90
C LEU A 157 -3.74 -2.20 -9.27
N GLU A 158 -5.00 -2.26 -8.87
CA GLU A 158 -5.91 -1.12 -8.96
C GLU A 158 -6.06 -0.52 -7.57
N VAL A 159 -5.80 0.78 -7.43
CA VAL A 159 -5.80 1.46 -6.13
C VAL A 159 -6.69 2.69 -6.19
N SER A 160 -7.65 2.77 -5.27
CA SER A 160 -8.50 3.92 -5.06
C SER A 160 -8.31 4.45 -3.64
N GLU A 161 -7.64 5.59 -3.54
CA GLU A 161 -7.46 6.33 -2.30
C GLU A 161 -8.31 7.60 -2.32
N ILE A 162 -9.15 7.78 -1.31
CA ILE A 162 -9.99 8.97 -1.18
C ILE A 162 -9.79 9.56 0.21
N MET A 163 -9.45 10.85 0.26
CA MET A 163 -9.45 11.64 1.50
C MET A 163 -10.67 12.56 1.51
N GLU A 164 -11.45 12.51 2.58
CA GLU A 164 -12.58 13.39 2.83
C GLU A 164 -12.32 14.23 4.07
N VAL A 165 -12.52 15.55 3.97
CA VAL A 165 -12.50 16.48 5.09
C VAL A 165 -13.89 17.10 5.23
N ASN A 166 -14.50 16.98 6.40
CA ASN A 166 -15.90 17.36 6.65
C ASN A 166 -16.88 16.76 5.63
N GLY A 167 -16.67 15.50 5.23
CA GLY A 167 -17.49 14.81 4.23
C GLY A 167 -17.28 15.27 2.78
N LYS A 168 -16.33 16.18 2.53
CA LYS A 168 -15.99 16.63 1.17
C LYS A 168 -14.66 16.03 0.74
N ARG A 169 -14.62 15.41 -0.45
CA ARG A 169 -13.39 14.89 -1.06
C ARG A 169 -12.36 16.02 -1.26
N THR A 170 -11.17 15.83 -0.69
CA THR A 170 -10.01 16.75 -0.82
C THR A 170 -8.84 16.11 -1.57
N PHE A 171 -8.80 14.78 -1.65
CA PHE A 171 -7.81 14.02 -2.41
C PHE A 171 -8.47 12.74 -2.96
N GLY A 172 -7.88 12.20 -4.02
CA GLY A 172 -8.38 11.01 -4.71
C GLY A 172 -8.91 11.33 -6.10
N TYR A 173 -8.94 10.30 -6.93
CA TYR A 173 -9.39 10.35 -8.32
C TYR A 173 -10.76 9.69 -8.47
N ASP A 174 -11.47 10.00 -9.55
CA ASP A 174 -12.74 9.34 -9.87
C ASP A 174 -12.51 7.89 -10.32
N ASP A 175 -11.44 7.68 -11.08
CA ASP A 175 -11.00 6.37 -11.56
C ASP A 175 -9.80 5.88 -10.71
N PRO A 176 -9.75 4.58 -10.34
CA PRO A 176 -8.60 4.02 -9.63
C PRO A 176 -7.32 4.17 -10.45
N ILE A 177 -6.19 4.33 -9.76
CA ILE A 177 -4.88 4.27 -10.41
C ILE A 177 -4.61 2.80 -10.74
N ILE A 178 -4.30 2.53 -12.02
CA ILE A 178 -4.04 1.18 -12.51
C ILE A 178 -2.53 1.03 -12.69
N TYR A 179 -1.90 0.33 -11.76
CA TYR A 179 -0.49 0.00 -11.81
C TYR A 179 -0.28 -1.34 -12.52
N LYS A 180 0.54 -1.34 -13.56
CA LYS A 180 1.01 -2.56 -14.23
C LYS A 180 2.40 -2.92 -13.74
N ARG A 181 2.65 -4.21 -13.60
CA ARG A 181 3.97 -4.74 -13.25
C ARG A 181 5.00 -4.42 -14.34
N VAL A 182 6.21 -4.02 -13.96
CA VAL A 182 7.33 -3.65 -14.87
C VAL A 182 8.58 -4.49 -14.67
#